data_AF-A0A496P9P7-F1
#
_entry.id   AF-A0A496P9P7-F1
#
_cell.length_a   1.000
_cell.length_b   1.000
_cell.length_c   1.000
_cell.angle_alpha   90.00
_cell.angle_beta   90.00
_cell.angle_gamma   90.00
#
_symmetry.space_group_name_H-M   'P 1'
#
loop_
_entity.id
_entity.type
_entity.pdbx_description
1 polymer ?
#
loop_
_entity_poly.entity_id
_entity_poly.type
_entity_poly.pdbx_seq_one_letter_code
_entity_poly.pdbx_strand_id
1 'polypeptide(L)' 'MSGYNPYENMLNTLDVAAEKLGYSRSDYEVLRHPERELKVAVPLQLDNGEVRVYE' A
#
# COMPACT_ATOMS: atom_id res chain seq x y z
N MET A 1 -10.74 -19.11 3.25
CA MET A 1 -11.33 -17.84 2.76
C MET A 1 -10.17 -16.96 2.35
N SER A 2 -9.95 -16.75 1.05
CA SER A 2 -8.95 -15.78 0.61
C SER A 2 -9.42 -14.40 1.05
N GLY A 3 -8.73 -13.81 2.02
CA GLY A 3 -9.07 -12.48 2.55
C GLY A 3 -8.91 -11.41 1.48
N TYR A 4 -9.77 -10.39 1.55
CA TYR A 4 -9.67 -9.20 0.70
C TYR A 4 -8.27 -8.57 0.82
N ASN A 5 -7.60 -8.40 -0.32
CA ASN A 5 -6.33 -7.68 -0.41
C ASN A 5 -6.57 -6.27 -0.98
N PRO A 6 -6.47 -5.20 -0.15
CA PRO A 6 -6.70 -3.83 -0.60
C PRO A 6 -5.75 -3.37 -1.70
N TYR A 7 -4.51 -3.86 -1.68
CA TYR A 7 -3.50 -3.49 -2.68
C TYR A 7 -3.86 -4.03 -4.06
N GLU A 8 -4.22 -5.31 -4.14
CA GLU A 8 -4.69 -5.92 -5.39
C GLU A 8 -5.96 -5.24 -5.91
N ASN A 9 -6.89 -4.88 -5.02
CA ASN A 9 -8.09 -4.15 -5.42
C ASN A 9 -7.78 -2.77 -6.03
N MET A 10 -6.81 -2.05 -5.44
CA MET A 10 -6.34 -0.77 -5.99
C MET A 10 -5.74 -0.96 -7.38
N LEU A 11 -4.85 -1.95 -7.56
CA LEU A 11 -4.23 -2.24 -8.86
C LEU A 11 -5.27 -2.60 -9.94
N ASN A 12 -6.28 -3.39 -9.59
CA ASN A 12 -7.37 -3.74 -10.51
C ASN A 12 -8.19 -2.50 -10.92
N THR A 13 -8.44 -1.59 -9.96
CA THR A 13 -9.14 -0.34 -10.23
C THR A 13 -8.34 0.56 -11.17
N LEU A 14 -7.02 0.64 -10.98
CA LEU A 14 -6.11 1.37 -11.85
C LEU A 14 -6.12 0.80 -13.28
N ASP A 15 -6.06 -0.53 -13.41
CA ASP A 15 -6.07 -1.22 -14.71
C ASP A 15 -7.35 -0.92 -15.50
N VAL A 16 -8.51 -1.00 -14.84
CA VAL A 16 -9.81 -0.68 -15.46
C VAL A 16 -9.89 0.80 -15.88
N ALA A 17 -9.32 1.71 -15.10
CA ALA A 17 -9.29 3.13 -15.46
C ALA A 17 -8.37 3.39 -16.66
N ALA A 18 -7.19 2.76 -16.69
CA ALA A 18 -6.23 2.89 -17.78
C ALA A 18 -6.80 2.35 -19.11
N GLU A 19 -7.48 1.21 -19.07
CA GLU A 19 -8.16 0.64 -20.24
C GLU A 19 -9.22 1.59 -20.81
N LYS A 20 -10.04 2.19 -19.94
CA LYS A 20 -11.08 3.16 -20.35
C LYS A 20 -10.51 4.43 -20.99
N LEU A 21 -9.29 4.81 -20.60
CA LEU A 21 -8.59 6.00 -21.11
C LEU A 21 -7.67 5.67 -22.29
N GLY A 22 -7.54 4.39 -22.67
CA GLY A 22 -6.71 3.95 -23.79
C GLY A 22 -5.20 3.99 -23.50
N TYR A 23 -4.79 3.95 -22.24
CA TYR A 23 -3.38 3.90 -21.86
C TYR A 23 -2.79 2.50 -22.01
N SER A 24 -1.55 2.45 -22.47
CA SER A 24 -0.75 1.22 -22.49
C SER A 24 -0.16 0.95 -21.11
N ARG A 25 0.25 -0.29 -20.86
CA ARG A 25 0.80 -0.69 -19.55
C ARG A 25 2.00 0.16 -19.12
N SER A 26 2.88 0.51 -20.05
CA SER A 26 4.06 1.32 -19.80
C SER A 26 3.73 2.74 -19.31
N ASP A 27 2.55 3.26 -19.64
CA ASP A 27 2.18 4.64 -19.29
C ASP A 27 1.90 4.80 -17.78
N TYR A 28 1.56 3.71 -17.08
CA TYR A 28 1.17 3.75 -15.67
C TYR A 28 1.86 2.70 -14.79
N GLU A 29 2.83 1.93 -15.31
CA GLU A 29 3.56 0.92 -14.52
C GLU A 29 4.20 1.51 -13.26
N VAL A 30 4.70 2.74 -13.35
CA VAL A 30 5.28 3.47 -12.21
C VAL A 30 4.28 3.70 -11.08
N LEU A 31 2.98 3.83 -11.39
CA LEU A 31 1.92 4.04 -10.39
C LEU A 31 1.54 2.73 -9.68
N ARG A 32 1.96 1.58 -10.22
CA ARG A 32 1.72 0.26 -9.61
C ARG A 32 2.71 -0.06 -8.50
N HIS A 33 3.74 0.75 -8.32
CA HIS A 33 4.77 0.56 -7.30
C HIS A 33 4.92 1.83 -6.47
N PRO A 34 4.99 1.73 -5.13
CA PRO A 34 5.30 2.89 -4.32
C PRO A 34 6.71 3.40 -4.65
N GLU A 35 6.86 4.71 -4.80
CA GLU A 35 8.17 5.34 -5.04
C GLU A 35 9.13 5.09 -3.86
N ARG A 36 8.58 5.04 -2.64
CA ARG A 36 9.32 4.73 -1.41
C ARG A 36 8.39 4.11 -0.38
N GLU A 37 8.90 3.10 0.33
CA GLU A 37 8.27 2.55 1.53
C GLU A 37 9.29 2.58 2.66
N LEU A 38 8.87 3.00 3.85
CA LEU A 38 9.70 2.99 5.04
C LEU A 38 8.91 2.35 6.19
N LYS A 39 9.40 1.20 6.65
CA LYS A 39 8.92 0.53 7.85
C LYS A 39 9.82 0.88 9.02
N VAL A 40 9.22 1.35 10.11
CA VAL A 40 9.95 1.76 11.32
C VAL A 40 9.37 1.05 12.52
N ALA A 41 10.14 1.01 13.60
CA ALA A 41 9.63 0.62 14.91
C ALA A 41 9.46 1.88 15.76
N VAL A 42 8.27 2.11 16.29
CA VAL A 42 7.95 3.26 17.15
C VAL A 42 7.84 2.79 18.60
N PRO A 43 8.78 3.20 19.49
CA PRO A 43 8.67 2.92 20.91
C PRO A 43 7.70 3.88 21.58
N LEU A 44 6.83 3.36 22.44
CA LEU A 44 5.89 4.11 23.27
C LEU A 44 6.07 3.70 24.73
N GLN A 45 6.09 4.69 25.61
CA GLN A 45 5.91 4.46 27.04
C GLN A 45 4.40 4.54 27.35
N LEU A 46 3.86 3.48 27.92
CA LEU A 46 2.46 3.40 28.32
C LEU A 46 2.24 4.05 29.69
N ASP A 47 0.99 4.34 30.03
CA ASP A 47 0.62 4.96 31.31
C ASP A 47 1.04 4.11 32.53
N ASN A 48 1.18 2.80 32.36
CA ASN A 48 1.67 1.89 33.41
C ASN A 48 3.21 1.89 33.55
N GLY A 49 3.92 2.72 32.78
CA GLY A 49 5.38 2.84 32.75
C GLY A 49 6.10 1.83 31.87
N GLU A 50 5.41 0.85 31.28
CA GLU A 50 5.98 -0.14 30.37
C GLU A 50 6.37 0.49 29.02
N VAL A 51 7.50 0.09 28.44
CA VAL A 51 7.88 0.46 27.07
C VAL A 51 7.49 -0.65 26.10
N ARG A 52 6.72 -0.32 25.07
CA ARG A 52 6.37 -1.23 23.98
C ARG A 52 6.80 -0.65 22.63
N VAL A 53 7.17 -1.52 21.71
CA VAL A 53 7.58 -1.17 20.35
C VAL A 53 6.51 -1.66 19.38
N TYR A 54 6.04 -0.77 18.52
CA TYR A 54 5.06 -1.05 17.47
C TYR A 54 5.69 -0.86 16.10
N GLU A 55 5.13 -1.50 15.07
CA GLU A 55 5.46 -1.26 13.65
C GLU A 55 4.65 -0.08 13.10
#